data_AF-A0A369PTR0-F1
#
_entry.id   AF-A0A369PTR0-F1
#
_cell.length_a   1.000
_cell.length_b   1.000
_cell.length_c   1.000
_cell.angle_alpha   90.00
_cell.angle_beta   90.00
_cell.angle_gamma   90.00
#
_symmetry.space_group_name_H-M   'P 1'
#
loop_
_entity.id
_entity.type
_entity.pdbx_description
1 polymer ?
#
loop_
_entity_poly.entity_id
_entity_poly.type
_entity_poly.pdbx_seq_one_letter_code
_entity_poly.pdbx_strand_id
1 'polypeptide(L)'
;MVAEISKIEQYVIDKVRELRLEKKFSQTKLSVHMGLSEKFVGNVESLKTPDKYNLNHLNKIAEILGCSMKYFFPESPFKIEENSK
;
A
#
# COMPACT_ATOMS: atom_id res chain seq x y z
N MET A 1 -8.67 -7.42 -16.73
CA MET A 1 -9.54 -7.24 -15.55
C MET A 1 -8.77 -6.39 -14.57
N VAL A 2 -9.35 -5.29 -14.11
CA VAL A 2 -8.81 -4.47 -13.01
C VAL A 2 -9.33 -5.08 -11.72
N ALA A 3 -8.48 -5.31 -10.73
CA ALA A 3 -8.94 -5.82 -9.44
C ALA A 3 -9.82 -4.78 -8.73
N GLU A 4 -10.90 -5.20 -8.08
CA GLU A 4 -11.71 -4.29 -7.25
C GLU A 4 -10.95 -3.95 -5.96
N ILE A 5 -10.41 -2.74 -5.92
CA ILE A 5 -9.73 -2.14 -4.77
C ILE A 5 -10.55 -0.94 -4.33
N SER A 6 -10.85 -0.83 -3.03
CA SER A 6 -11.59 0.31 -2.49
C SER A 6 -10.77 1.61 -2.56
N LYS A 7 -11.44 2.77 -2.53
CA LYS A 7 -10.77 4.09 -2.56
C LYS A 7 -9.74 4.24 -1.42
N ILE A 8 -10.02 3.70 -0.23
CA ILE A 8 -9.10 3.74 0.90
C ILE A 8 -7.88 2.83 0.70
N GLU A 9 -8.07 1.62 0.16
CA GLU A 9 -6.97 0.71 -0.10
C GLU A 9 -6.04 1.28 -1.19
N GLN A 10 -6.60 1.85 -2.26
CA GLN A 10 -5.80 2.50 -3.30
C GLN A 10 -5.01 3.68 -2.74
N TYR A 11 -5.63 4.53 -1.90
CA TYR A 11 -4.95 5.64 -1.23
C TYR A 11 -3.73 5.16 -0.42
N VAL A 12 -3.89 4.09 0.36
CA VAL A 12 -2.82 3.50 1.16
C VAL A 12 -1.70 2.99 0.26
N ILE A 13 -2.03 2.28 -0.83
CA ILE A 13 -1.06 1.76 -1.81
C ILE A 13 -0.27 2.91 -2.44
N ASP A 14 -0.95 3.99 -2.82
CA ASP A 14 -0.33 5.17 -3.44
C ASP A 14 0.61 5.87 -2.46
N LYS A 15 0.22 6.01 -1.19
CA LYS A 15 1.09 6.60 -0.15
C LYS A 15 2.33 5.78 0.12
N VAL A 16 2.21 4.45 0.18
CA VAL A 16 3.39 3.58 0.29
C VAL A 16 4.28 3.72 -0.94
N ARG A 17 3.70 3.72 -2.15
CA ARG A 17 4.45 3.85 -3.40
C ARG A 17 5.19 5.18 -3.50
N GLU A 18 4.54 6.29 -3.16
CA GLU A 18 5.11 7.63 -3.12
C GLU A 18 6.37 7.66 -2.24
N LEU A 19 6.23 7.25 -0.98
CA LEU A 19 7.35 7.23 -0.02
C LEU A 19 8.45 6.24 -0.43
N ARG A 20 8.08 5.08 -0.97
CA ARG A 20 9.05 4.09 -1.47
C ARG A 20 9.93 4.69 -2.58
N LEU A 21 9.33 5.43 -3.52
CA LEU A 21 10.05 6.10 -4.60
C LEU A 21 10.91 7.25 -4.08
N GLU A 22 10.40 8.07 -3.16
CA GLU A 22 11.15 9.15 -2.51
C GLU A 22 12.41 8.61 -1.80
N LYS A 23 12.28 7.50 -1.07
CA LYS A 23 13.38 6.82 -0.38
C LYS A 23 14.24 5.95 -1.32
N LYS A 24 13.99 5.96 -2.63
CA LYS A 24 14.72 5.21 -3.66
C LYS A 24 14.75 3.69 -3.43
N PHE A 25 13.65 3.13 -2.91
CA PHE A 25 13.45 1.68 -2.81
C PHE A 25 12.81 1.15 -4.10
N SER A 26 13.34 0.06 -4.66
CA SER A 26 12.61 -0.71 -5.65
C SER A 26 11.53 -1.56 -4.97
N GLN A 27 10.55 -2.04 -5.75
CA GLN A 27 9.49 -2.94 -5.24
C GLN A 27 10.11 -4.23 -4.65
N THR A 28 11.06 -4.83 -5.37
CA THR A 28 11.83 -5.99 -4.90
C THR A 28 12.58 -5.68 -3.61
N LYS A 29 13.29 -4.54 -3.55
CA LYS A 29 14.07 -4.17 -2.37
C LYS A 29 13.17 -4.03 -1.14
N LEU A 30 12.03 -3.34 -1.26
CA LEU A 30 11.09 -3.21 -0.15
C LEU A 30 10.52 -4.58 0.27
N SER A 31 10.13 -5.42 -0.70
CA SER A 31 9.61 -6.77 -0.40
C SER A 31 10.61 -7.62 0.40
N VAL A 32 11.88 -7.60 0.00
CA VAL A 32 12.96 -8.31 0.71
C VAL A 32 13.17 -7.75 2.12
N HIS A 33 13.14 -6.42 2.31
CA HIS A 33 13.26 -5.81 3.64
C HIS A 33 12.06 -6.12 4.54
N MET A 34 10.89 -6.35 3.95
CA MET A 34 9.70 -6.83 4.66
C MET A 34 9.77 -8.32 5.02
N GLY A 35 10.76 -9.07 4.54
CA GLY A 35 10.86 -10.53 4.72
C GLY A 35 9.82 -11.31 3.91
N LEU A 36 9.35 -10.74 2.80
CA LEU A 36 8.32 -11.33 1.93
C LEU A 36 8.90 -11.73 0.57
N SER A 37 8.10 -12.43 -0.24
CA SER A 37 8.45 -12.74 -1.64
C SER A 37 8.80 -11.46 -2.40
N GLU A 38 9.84 -11.51 -3.24
CA GLU A 38 10.33 -10.39 -4.06
C GLU A 38 9.25 -9.72 -4.92
N LYS A 39 8.16 -10.45 -5.23
CA LYS A 39 7.04 -9.98 -6.04
C LYS A 39 5.96 -9.27 -5.24
N PHE A 40 6.00 -9.31 -3.91
CA PHE A 40 4.89 -8.89 -3.04
C PHE A 40 4.49 -7.43 -3.28
N VAL A 41 5.42 -6.49 -3.14
CA VAL A 41 5.13 -5.06 -3.36
C VAL A 41 4.74 -4.80 -4.82
N GLY A 42 5.32 -5.54 -5.76
CA GLY A 42 4.98 -5.44 -7.18
C GLY A 42 3.55 -5.87 -7.48
N ASN A 43 3.05 -6.90 -6.79
CA ASN A 43 1.66 -7.31 -6.89
C ASN A 43 0.74 -6.24 -6.28
N VAL A 44 1.01 -5.81 -5.05
CA VAL A 44 0.19 -4.81 -4.33
C VAL A 44 0.07 -3.49 -5.11
N GLU A 45 1.16 -3.03 -5.74
CA GLU A 45 1.14 -1.79 -6.53
C GLU A 45 0.63 -1.98 -7.97
N SER A 46 0.25 -3.20 -8.35
CA SER A 46 -0.28 -3.52 -9.68
C SER A 46 -1.80 -3.54 -9.68
N LEU A 47 -2.41 -2.80 -10.61
CA LEU A 47 -3.85 -2.80 -10.86
C LEU A 47 -4.41 -4.17 -11.32
N LYS A 48 -3.51 -5.14 -11.59
CA LYS A 48 -3.86 -6.48 -12.07
C LYS A 48 -4.07 -7.48 -10.94
N THR A 49 -3.77 -7.13 -9.69
CA THR A 49 -3.91 -8.03 -8.54
C THR A 49 -4.78 -7.40 -7.46
N PRO A 50 -5.51 -8.19 -6.67
CA PRO A 50 -6.27 -7.70 -5.53
C PRO A 50 -5.44 -7.58 -4.25
N ASP A 51 -4.10 -7.72 -4.34
CA ASP A 51 -3.21 -7.71 -3.19
C ASP A 51 -3.17 -6.32 -2.53
N LYS A 52 -3.12 -6.30 -1.20
CA LYS A 52 -3.18 -5.07 -0.40
C LYS A 52 -2.29 -5.12 0.84
N TYR A 53 -1.90 -3.95 1.32
CA TYR A 53 -1.22 -3.82 2.60
C TYR A 53 -2.22 -3.96 3.76
N ASN A 54 -1.90 -4.82 4.72
CA ASN A 54 -2.60 -4.88 6.00
C ASN A 54 -1.84 -4.02 7.04
N LEU A 55 -2.38 -3.92 8.25
CA LEU A 55 -1.78 -3.10 9.32
C LEU A 55 -0.36 -3.57 9.71
N ASN A 56 -0.08 -4.87 9.68
CA ASN A 56 1.25 -5.40 9.97
C ASN A 56 2.26 -5.01 8.88
N HIS A 57 1.85 -5.06 7.62
CA HIS A 57 2.65 -4.61 6.49
C HIS A 57 2.96 -3.11 6.63
N LEU A 58 1.96 -2.29 6.90
CA LEU A 58 2.14 -0.85 7.07
C LEU A 58 3.08 -0.54 8.25
N ASN A 59 2.94 -1.23 9.37
CA ASN A 59 3.84 -1.06 10.51
C ASN A 59 5.30 -1.35 10.14
N LYS A 60 5.53 -2.45 9.43
CA LYS A 60 6.87 -2.82 8.97
C LYS A 60 7.42 -1.82 7.94
N ILE A 61 6.59 -1.35 7.02
CA ILE A 61 6.97 -0.35 6.01
C ILE A 61 7.33 0.98 6.69
N ALA A 62 6.56 1.41 7.69
CA ALA A 62 6.86 2.62 8.48
C ALA A 62 8.23 2.52 9.17
N GLU A 63 8.55 1.37 9.77
CA GLU A 63 9.86 1.09 10.36
C GLU A 63 10.97 1.15 9.30
N ILE A 64 10.80 0.47 8.16
CA ILE A 64 11.81 0.39 7.08
C ILE A 64 12.08 1.75 6.43
N LEU A 65 11.02 2.53 6.16
CA LEU A 65 11.10 3.80 5.45
C LEU A 65 11.28 5.00 6.40
N GLY A 66 11.23 4.78 7.71
CA GLY A 66 11.46 5.79 8.74
C GLY A 66 10.36 6.87 8.77
N CYS A 67 9.09 6.47 8.75
CA CYS A 67 7.96 7.39 8.81
C CYS A 67 6.97 7.01 9.93
N SER A 68 6.07 7.95 10.26
CA SER A 68 4.94 7.66 11.13
C SER A 68 3.93 6.76 10.41
N MET A 69 3.33 5.81 11.14
CA MET A 69 2.22 4.99 10.64
C MET A 69 1.05 5.82 10.11
N LYS A 70 0.81 7.00 10.70
CA LYS A 70 -0.25 7.92 10.26
C LYS A 70 -0.09 8.39 8.82
N TYR A 71 1.13 8.37 8.28
CA TYR A 71 1.44 8.81 6.92
C TYR A 71 0.65 8.06 5.84
N PHE A 72 0.28 6.80 6.10
CA PHE A 72 -0.41 5.97 5.12
C PHE A 72 -1.92 6.19 5.10
N PHE A 73 -2.47 6.94 6.04
CA PHE A 73 -3.92 7.09 6.21
C PHE A 73 -4.37 8.50 5.82
N PRO A 74 -5.59 8.64 5.27
CA PRO A 74 -6.15 9.96 5.02
C PRO A 74 -6.54 10.63 6.33
N GLU A 75 -6.55 11.96 6.34
CA GLU A 75 -7.03 12.78 7.48
C GLU A 75 -8.53 12.62 7.74
N SER A 76 -9.30 12.14 6.76
CA SER A 76 -10.74 11.95 6.87
C SER A 76 -11.18 10.72 6.09
N PRO A 77 -12.26 10.04 6.51
CA PRO A 77 -12.75 8.85 5.84
C PRO A 77 -13.27 9.16 4.43
N PHE A 78 -13.11 8.21 3.51
CA PHE A 78 -13.80 8.26 2.22
C PHE A 78 -15.26 7.87 2.41
N LYS A 79 -16.18 8.58 1.74
CA LYS A 79 -17.59 8.20 1.74
C LYS A 79 -17.74 6.84 1.08
N ILE A 80 -18.39 5.91 1.78
CA ILE A 80 -18.85 4.65 1.19
C ILE A 80 -20.08 5.01 0.37
N GLU A 81 -19.99 4.92 -0.94
CA GLU A 81 -21.17 5.01 -1.80
C GLU A 81 -21.94 3.70 -1.58
N GLU A 82 -23.06 3.77 -0.86
CA GLU A 82 -24.00 2.66 -0.80
C GLU A 82 -24.52 2.46 -2.23
N ASN A 83 -24.15 1.35 -2.86
CA ASN A 83 -24.85 0.91 -4.05
C ASN A 83 -26.30 0.64 -3.63
N SER A 84 -27.19 1.57 -3.93
CA SER A 84 -28.62 1.30 -3.99
C SER A 84 -28.81 0.03 -4.80
N LYS A 85 -29.37 -0.99 -4.15
CA LYS A 85 -29.78 -2.26 -4.76
C LYS A 85 -30.52 -2.05 -6.07
#